data_AF-A0AAD8NDL3-F1
#
_entry.id   AF-A0AAD8NDL3-F1
#
_cell.length_a   1.000
_cell.length_b   1.000
_cell.length_c   1.000
_cell.angle_alpha   90.00
_cell.angle_beta   90.00
_cell.angle_gamma   90.00
#
_symmetry.space_group_name_H-M   'P 1'
#
loop_
_entity.id
_entity.type
_entity.pdbx_description
1 polymer ?
#
loop_
_entity_poly.entity_id
_entity_poly.type
_entity_poly.pdbx_seq_one_letter_code
_entity_poly.pdbx_strand_id
1 'polypeptide(L)'
;MPQTFHFLTKSYPPTCGGGTVKFVNCFSEKDTLYIEDIEEREDAGTPPIIQKIRAASVFWIKEYIGYKAISTQEHNYTTRAFESLLLNPNICVLGNTSKSRKAIISFLVETTTQRPSNDLVNPKNSIQENETGNKHIKPLHGRFVAKLLNDLFGIQARGGCACAAPYGYKLLDLNEPTSSAIRSSIQKGNGGAARPGWTRVSFPYYMSNEEFEFILEALEFTATYGHRFLPIYNFNWKTGAWTLKKEASMHKLPIKGECEPVLTKEQIIAMTKDVEITSKYASYLDTTKQIACLLPKSPSQRPVPDDIAADFLTFRV
;
A
#
# COMPACT_ATOMS: atom_id res chain seq x y z
N MET A 1 -25.23 5.39 -6.11
CA MET A 1 -25.41 6.83 -5.79
C MET A 1 -26.86 7.30 -5.55
N PRO A 2 -27.89 6.49 -5.19
CA PRO A 2 -29.17 7.06 -4.72
C PRO A 2 -29.34 7.13 -3.20
N GLN A 3 -28.52 6.46 -2.39
CA GLN A 3 -28.78 6.37 -0.94
C GLN A 3 -28.45 7.65 -0.15
N THR A 4 -27.51 8.48 -0.61
CA THR A 4 -27.07 9.66 0.15
C THR A 4 -28.09 10.79 0.13
N PHE A 5 -28.83 10.99 -0.96
CA PHE A 5 -29.89 12.00 -1.04
C PHE A 5 -31.16 11.64 -0.26
N HIS A 6 -31.43 10.34 -0.05
CA HIS A 6 -32.61 9.89 0.68
C HIS A 6 -32.57 10.23 2.19
N PHE A 7 -31.38 10.46 2.76
CA PHE A 7 -31.25 10.89 4.16
C PHE A 7 -31.56 12.37 4.36
N LEU A 8 -31.32 13.22 3.35
CA LEU A 8 -31.56 14.66 3.43
C LEU A 8 -33.06 15.02 3.40
N THR A 9 -33.92 14.11 2.96
CA THR A 9 -35.39 14.27 2.94
C THR A 9 -36.07 13.78 4.22
N LYS A 10 -35.33 13.17 5.15
CA LYS A 10 -35.90 12.73 6.44
C LYS A 10 -36.06 13.93 7.36
N SER A 11 -37.11 13.91 8.18
CA SER A 11 -37.40 14.94 9.18
C SER A 11 -36.49 14.87 10.42
N TYR A 12 -35.56 13.92 10.50
CA TYR A 12 -34.65 13.71 11.63
C TYR A 12 -33.21 13.45 11.14
N PRO A 13 -32.18 13.96 11.84
CA PRO A 13 -30.78 13.74 11.48
C PRO A 13 -30.29 12.34 11.87
N PRO A 14 -29.22 11.83 11.24
CA PRO A 14 -28.56 10.59 11.63
C PRO A 14 -27.82 10.71 12.97
N THR A 15 -27.45 11.93 13.38
CA THR A 15 -26.81 12.22 14.66
C THR A 15 -27.61 13.31 15.38
N CYS A 16 -28.17 13.03 16.54
CA CYS A 16 -28.97 13.99 17.31
C CYS A 16 -28.13 14.67 18.38
N GLY A 17 -28.29 15.98 18.55
CA GLY A 17 -27.60 16.76 19.57
C GLY A 17 -28.16 18.17 19.73
N GLY A 18 -27.62 18.95 20.67
CA GLY A 18 -28.02 20.35 20.82
C GLY A 18 -27.79 21.12 19.51
N GLY A 19 -28.69 22.03 19.16
CA GLY A 19 -28.59 22.78 17.90
C GLY A 19 -29.16 22.08 16.67
N THR A 20 -29.70 20.85 16.76
CA THR A 20 -30.44 20.22 15.63
C THR A 20 -31.95 20.18 15.83
N VAL A 21 -32.42 20.52 17.03
CA VAL A 21 -33.84 20.51 17.43
C VAL A 21 -34.31 21.92 17.80
N LYS A 22 -35.49 22.30 17.31
CA LYS A 22 -36.26 23.46 17.79
C LYS A 22 -36.94 23.15 19.11
N PHE A 23 -37.40 21.91 19.30
CA PHE A 23 -38.11 21.49 20.50
C PHE A 23 -37.95 19.98 20.74
N VAL A 24 -37.79 19.59 21.99
CA VAL A 24 -37.77 18.19 22.44
C VAL A 24 -38.37 18.12 23.85
N ASN A 25 -39.07 17.04 24.18
CA ASN A 25 -39.64 16.80 25.50
C ASN A 25 -39.29 15.38 26.02
N CYS A 26 -39.62 15.09 27.27
CA CYS A 26 -39.38 13.77 27.89
C CYS A 26 -40.58 12.81 27.81
N PHE A 27 -41.66 13.18 27.12
CA PHE A 27 -42.92 12.43 27.09
C PHE A 27 -43.11 11.63 25.81
N SER A 28 -42.71 12.16 24.65
CA SER A 28 -42.90 11.54 23.34
C SER A 28 -41.85 12.00 22.34
N GLU A 29 -41.14 11.04 21.74
CA GLU A 29 -40.17 11.33 20.66
C GLU A 29 -40.84 11.90 19.41
N LYS A 30 -42.13 11.61 19.19
CA LYS A 30 -42.90 12.10 18.03
C LYS A 30 -43.13 13.60 18.06
N ASP A 31 -42.99 14.22 19.23
CA ASP A 31 -43.18 15.66 19.41
C ASP A 31 -41.89 16.45 19.15
N THR A 32 -40.79 15.77 18.84
CA THR A 32 -39.51 16.40 18.55
C THR A 32 -39.60 17.20 17.26
N LEU A 33 -39.38 18.50 17.36
CA LEU A 33 -39.31 19.39 16.20
C LEU A 33 -37.85 19.61 15.86
N TYR A 34 -37.43 19.14 14.69
CA TYR A 34 -36.08 19.36 14.18
C TYR A 34 -36.00 20.68 13.41
N ILE A 35 -34.78 21.20 13.27
CA ILE A 35 -34.51 22.34 12.39
C ILE A 35 -34.78 21.93 10.93
N GLU A 36 -35.32 22.86 10.15
CA GLU A 36 -35.68 22.62 8.74
C GLU A 36 -34.48 22.78 7.80
N ASP A 37 -33.56 23.70 8.14
CA ASP A 37 -32.30 23.85 7.44
C ASP A 37 -31.48 22.56 7.56
N ILE A 38 -31.14 22.00 6.40
CA ILE A 38 -30.49 20.69 6.31
C ILE A 38 -29.06 20.78 6.83
N GLU A 39 -28.34 21.88 6.60
CA GLU A 39 -26.95 22.02 7.02
C GLU A 39 -26.84 22.16 8.53
N GLU A 40 -27.70 22.98 9.13
CA GLU A 40 -27.78 23.16 10.59
C GLU A 40 -28.23 21.87 11.29
N ARG A 41 -29.17 21.13 10.70
CA ARG A 41 -29.66 19.86 11.25
C ARG A 41 -28.59 18.74 11.25
N GLU A 42 -27.62 18.78 10.35
CA GLU A 42 -26.52 17.80 10.30
C GLU A 42 -25.31 18.19 11.18
N ASP A 43 -25.29 19.41 11.75
CA ASP A 43 -24.19 19.94 12.56
C ASP A 43 -24.49 19.90 14.06
N ALA A 44 -24.75 18.69 14.57
CA ALA A 44 -25.16 18.49 15.96
C ALA A 44 -24.09 18.87 16.99
N GLY A 45 -24.51 19.60 18.03
CA GLY A 45 -23.70 19.95 19.19
C GLY A 45 -22.84 21.19 18.96
N THR A 46 -21.67 21.24 19.60
CA THR A 46 -20.69 22.28 19.33
C THR A 46 -20.00 21.97 18.00
N PRO A 47 -20.10 22.84 16.98
CA PRO A 47 -19.51 22.57 15.69
C PRO A 47 -18.00 22.35 15.79
N PRO A 48 -17.42 21.46 14.97
CA PRO A 48 -15.97 21.22 14.95
C PRO A 48 -15.24 22.36 14.22
N ILE A 49 -15.22 23.56 14.82
CA ILE A 49 -14.76 24.82 14.21
C ILE A 49 -13.36 24.68 13.62
N ILE A 50 -12.41 24.11 14.38
CA ILE A 50 -11.02 23.96 13.91
C ILE A 50 -10.94 22.99 12.73
N GLN A 51 -11.73 21.92 12.72
CA GLN A 51 -11.79 20.96 11.62
C GLN A 51 -12.39 21.62 10.37
N LYS A 52 -13.42 22.46 10.52
CA LYS A 52 -14.00 23.23 9.42
C LYS A 52 -12.98 24.22 8.82
N ILE A 53 -12.26 24.96 9.65
CA ILE A 53 -11.18 25.87 9.21
C ILE A 53 -10.09 25.09 8.45
N ARG A 54 -9.66 23.93 8.97
CA ARG A 54 -8.68 23.07 8.29
C ARG A 54 -9.20 22.57 6.95
N ALA A 55 -10.45 22.11 6.88
CA ALA A 55 -11.07 21.65 5.63
C ALA A 55 -11.15 22.78 4.60
N ALA A 56 -11.64 23.96 4.99
CA ALA A 56 -11.70 25.15 4.14
C ALA A 56 -10.31 25.54 3.61
N SER A 57 -9.30 25.52 4.47
CA SER A 57 -7.90 25.81 4.09
C SER A 57 -7.37 24.82 3.04
N VAL A 58 -7.69 23.52 3.16
CA VAL A 58 -7.29 22.51 2.18
C VAL A 58 -7.96 22.75 0.83
N PHE A 59 -9.24 23.16 0.80
CA PHE A 59 -9.92 23.53 -0.43
C PHE A 59 -9.26 24.75 -1.10
N TRP A 60 -8.97 25.80 -0.33
CA TRP A 60 -8.26 26.98 -0.83
C TRP A 60 -6.88 26.64 -1.39
N ILE A 61 -6.08 25.82 -0.70
CA ILE A 61 -4.77 25.38 -1.20
C ILE A 61 -4.92 24.62 -2.53
N LYS A 62 -5.89 23.69 -2.61
CA LYS A 62 -6.17 22.94 -3.84
C LYS A 62 -6.60 23.85 -4.99
N GLU A 63 -7.40 24.88 -4.74
CA GLU A 63 -7.83 25.86 -5.74
C GLU A 63 -6.67 26.74 -6.19
N TYR A 64 -5.86 27.21 -5.24
CA TYR A 64 -4.66 28.02 -5.51
C TYR A 64 -3.65 27.28 -6.40
N ILE A 65 -3.34 26.02 -6.09
CA ILE A 65 -2.44 25.19 -6.91
C ILE A 65 -3.09 24.87 -8.26
N GLY A 66 -4.40 24.61 -8.25
CA GLY A 66 -5.18 24.36 -9.44
C GLY A 66 -5.12 22.91 -9.92
N TYR A 67 -6.25 22.43 -10.44
CA TYR A 67 -6.41 21.06 -10.92
C TYR A 67 -5.41 20.68 -12.03
N LYS A 68 -5.11 21.59 -12.95
CA LYS A 68 -4.21 21.32 -14.08
C LYS A 68 -2.78 21.02 -13.63
N ALA A 69 -2.26 21.79 -12.67
CA ALA A 69 -0.92 21.57 -12.12
C ALA A 69 -0.85 20.22 -11.40
N ILE A 70 -1.82 19.94 -10.52
CA ILE A 70 -1.92 18.66 -9.80
C ILE A 70 -1.97 17.49 -10.79
N SER A 71 -2.84 17.56 -11.80
CA SER A 71 -3.01 16.49 -12.78
C SER A 71 -1.74 16.29 -13.63
N THR A 72 -1.04 17.36 -13.97
CA THR A 72 0.21 17.29 -14.74
C THR A 72 1.31 16.61 -13.93
N GLN A 73 1.44 16.96 -12.65
CA GLN A 73 2.44 16.37 -11.77
C GLN A 73 2.15 14.90 -11.44
N GLU A 74 0.89 14.57 -11.12
CA GLU A 74 0.46 13.17 -10.92
C GLU A 74 0.73 12.32 -12.18
N HIS A 75 0.51 12.89 -13.36
CA HIS A 75 0.78 12.22 -14.63
C HIS A 75 2.28 11.99 -14.83
N ASN A 76 3.11 13.01 -14.59
CA ASN A 76 4.58 12.91 -14.66
C ASN A 76 5.11 11.77 -13.78
N TYR A 77 4.72 11.73 -12.50
CA TYR A 77 5.13 10.65 -11.59
C TYR A 77 4.64 9.28 -12.05
N THR A 78 3.41 9.18 -12.56
CA THR A 78 2.88 7.90 -13.06
C THR A 78 3.66 7.40 -14.27
N THR A 79 3.99 8.29 -15.21
CA THR A 79 4.75 7.95 -16.42
C THR A 79 6.15 7.46 -16.08
N ARG A 80 6.93 8.23 -15.29
CA ARG A 80 8.28 7.84 -14.85
C ARG A 80 8.29 6.53 -14.05
N ALA A 81 7.32 6.37 -13.15
CA ALA A 81 7.23 5.14 -12.37
C ALA A 81 6.90 3.92 -13.26
N PHE A 82 6.08 4.08 -14.31
CA PHE A 82 5.84 3.00 -15.26
C PHE A 82 7.06 2.68 -16.12
N GLU A 83 7.83 3.69 -16.53
CA GLU A 83 9.08 3.50 -17.26
C GLU A 83 10.09 2.66 -16.46
N SER A 84 10.24 2.90 -15.15
CA SER A 84 11.10 2.07 -14.28
C SER A 84 10.46 0.71 -13.97
N LEU A 85 9.24 0.68 -13.44
CA LEU A 85 8.66 -0.54 -12.88
C LEU A 85 8.32 -1.61 -13.93
N LEU A 86 7.94 -1.21 -15.16
CA LEU A 86 7.61 -2.17 -16.23
C LEU A 86 8.84 -2.84 -16.85
N LEU A 87 10.04 -2.24 -16.70
CA LEU A 87 11.29 -2.84 -17.13
C LEU A 87 11.77 -3.93 -16.17
N ASN A 88 11.31 -3.90 -14.91
CA ASN A 88 11.75 -4.84 -13.89
C ASN A 88 10.97 -6.17 -13.97
N PRO A 89 11.61 -7.30 -14.30
CA PRO A 89 10.92 -8.59 -14.45
C PRO A 89 10.38 -9.17 -13.13
N ASN A 90 10.79 -8.61 -11.99
CA ASN A 90 10.34 -9.03 -10.66
C ASN A 90 9.16 -8.18 -10.16
N ILE A 91 8.67 -7.21 -10.94
CA ILE A 91 7.55 -6.36 -10.57
C ILE A 91 6.43 -6.57 -11.59
N CYS A 92 5.28 -7.05 -11.12
CA CYS A 92 4.08 -7.15 -11.94
C CYS A 92 3.10 -6.04 -11.55
N VAL A 93 2.97 -5.02 -12.40
CA VAL A 93 2.03 -3.91 -12.19
C VAL A 93 0.62 -4.37 -12.52
N LEU A 94 -0.32 -4.12 -11.59
CA LEU A 94 -1.71 -4.56 -11.70
C LEU A 94 -2.64 -3.49 -12.31
N GLY A 95 -3.59 -3.99 -13.09
CA GLY A 95 -4.60 -3.20 -13.79
C GLY A 95 -4.11 -2.67 -15.12
N ASN A 96 -4.91 -1.80 -15.74
CA ASN A 96 -4.58 -1.27 -17.06
C ASN A 96 -3.38 -0.30 -16.99
N THR A 97 -2.36 -0.55 -17.82
CA THR A 97 -1.16 0.28 -17.96
C THR A 97 -1.23 1.26 -19.13
N SER A 98 -2.13 1.04 -20.09
CA SER A 98 -2.30 1.88 -21.28
C SER A 98 -3.21 3.10 -21.06
N LYS A 99 -4.05 3.09 -20.03
CA LYS A 99 -5.03 4.16 -19.77
C LYS A 99 -4.54 5.10 -18.66
N SER A 100 -4.94 6.38 -18.80
CA SER A 100 -4.71 7.38 -17.76
C SER A 100 -5.32 6.94 -16.44
N ARG A 101 -4.55 7.14 -15.36
CA ARG A 101 -4.89 6.73 -14.01
C ARG A 101 -4.33 7.71 -13.01
N LYS A 102 -4.82 7.63 -11.78
CA LYS A 102 -4.23 8.33 -10.64
C LYS A 102 -2.85 7.77 -10.33
N ALA A 103 -2.01 8.60 -9.71
CA ALA A 103 -0.65 8.27 -9.26
C ALA A 103 -0.65 7.28 -8.07
N ILE A 104 -1.36 6.18 -8.23
CA ILE A 104 -1.48 5.06 -7.30
C ILE A 104 -1.13 3.80 -8.10
N ILE A 105 -0.03 3.18 -7.73
CA ILE A 105 0.48 1.99 -8.40
C ILE A 105 0.21 0.79 -7.51
N SER A 106 -0.47 -0.20 -8.09
CA SER A 106 -0.72 -1.51 -7.49
C SER A 106 0.23 -2.50 -8.15
N PHE A 107 0.96 -3.29 -7.36
CA PHE A 107 1.94 -4.22 -7.91
C PHE A 107 2.13 -5.47 -7.03
N LEU A 108 2.62 -6.53 -7.67
CA LEU A 108 3.14 -7.74 -7.04
C LEU A 108 4.66 -7.76 -7.18
N VAL A 109 5.33 -8.39 -6.22
CA VAL A 109 6.77 -8.64 -6.30
C VAL A 109 6.98 -10.13 -6.50
N GLU A 110 7.51 -10.50 -7.66
CA GLU A 110 7.81 -11.89 -8.03
C GLU A 110 9.29 -12.20 -7.77
N THR A 111 9.59 -13.46 -7.45
CA THR A 111 10.98 -13.88 -7.18
C THR A 111 11.47 -14.78 -8.30
N THR A 112 12.35 -14.29 -9.16
CA THR A 112 12.92 -15.04 -10.32
C THR A 112 13.82 -16.23 -9.96
N THR A 113 13.81 -16.72 -8.72
CA THR A 113 14.47 -17.99 -8.39
C THR A 113 13.79 -19.13 -9.16
N GLN A 114 14.36 -19.47 -10.32
CA GLN A 114 13.99 -20.47 -11.33
C GLN A 114 13.19 -19.97 -12.55
N ARG A 115 13.78 -19.08 -13.37
CA ARG A 115 13.64 -19.25 -14.84
C ARG A 115 14.84 -20.08 -15.30
N PRO A 116 14.68 -21.31 -15.82
CA PRO A 116 15.71 -21.86 -16.67
C PRO A 116 15.84 -20.91 -17.86
N SER A 117 17.03 -20.35 -18.02
CA SER A 117 17.42 -19.49 -19.13
C SER A 117 17.41 -20.30 -20.41
N ASN A 118 16.23 -20.44 -21.00
CA ASN A 118 15.97 -20.75 -22.41
C ASN A 118 14.46 -20.53 -22.57
N ASP A 119 14.10 -19.36 -23.10
CA ASP A 119 12.94 -19.14 -23.97
C ASP A 119 12.62 -17.64 -23.98
N LEU A 120 13.28 -16.95 -24.93
CA LEU A 120 12.85 -15.65 -25.41
C LEU A 120 11.59 -15.87 -26.26
N VAL A 121 10.40 -15.78 -25.65
CA VAL A 121 9.15 -15.72 -26.42
C VAL A 121 8.40 -14.43 -26.11
N ASN A 122 8.17 -13.70 -27.20
CA ASN A 122 7.45 -12.44 -27.32
C ASN A 122 6.15 -12.37 -26.50
N PRO A 123 5.89 -11.28 -25.77
CA PRO A 123 4.60 -11.06 -25.11
C PRO A 123 3.62 -10.45 -26.12
N LYS A 124 3.10 -11.26 -27.05
CA LYS A 124 1.91 -10.97 -27.87
C LYS A 124 1.58 -12.22 -28.69
N ASN A 125 0.36 -12.71 -28.48
CA ASN A 125 -0.30 -13.86 -29.15
C ASN A 125 -0.08 -15.21 -28.47
N SER A 126 -1.08 -15.65 -27.70
CA SER A 126 -1.85 -16.85 -28.04
C SER A 126 -2.86 -17.16 -26.94
N ILE A 127 -4.13 -16.94 -27.26
CA ILE A 127 -5.22 -17.78 -26.75
C ILE A 127 -4.95 -19.17 -27.32
N GLN A 128 -4.49 -20.09 -26.48
CA GLN A 128 -4.67 -21.52 -26.67
C GLN A 128 -4.38 -22.22 -25.34
N GLU A 129 -5.41 -22.88 -24.83
CA GLU A 129 -5.37 -23.81 -23.72
C GLU A 129 -4.28 -24.85 -23.97
N ASN A 130 -3.39 -25.01 -23.00
CA ASN A 130 -2.63 -26.24 -22.84
C ASN A 130 -2.64 -26.59 -21.34
N GLU A 131 -3.33 -27.67 -21.02
CA GLU A 131 -3.28 -28.37 -19.76
C GLU A 131 -1.88 -28.96 -19.56
N THR A 132 -0.97 -28.19 -18.95
CA THR A 132 0.23 -28.74 -18.30
C THR A 132 0.84 -27.66 -17.42
N GLY A 133 1.03 -27.97 -16.13
CA GLY A 133 1.28 -27.01 -15.06
C GLY A 133 2.47 -26.07 -15.28
N ASN A 134 2.18 -24.85 -15.73
CA ASN A 134 3.05 -23.70 -15.51
C ASN A 134 3.05 -23.39 -14.01
N LYS A 135 4.12 -23.78 -13.33
CA LYS A 135 4.32 -23.52 -11.90
C LYS A 135 4.53 -22.01 -11.72
N HIS A 136 3.44 -21.25 -11.67
CA HIS A 136 3.48 -19.81 -11.41
C HIS A 136 4.34 -19.55 -10.17
N ILE A 137 5.40 -18.78 -10.35
CA ILE A 137 6.25 -18.33 -9.25
C ILE A 137 5.37 -17.53 -8.30
N LYS A 138 5.21 -17.99 -7.06
CA LYS A 138 4.36 -17.31 -6.09
C LYS A 138 5.01 -15.96 -5.71
N PRO A 139 4.30 -14.82 -5.84
CA PRO A 139 4.82 -13.52 -5.45
C PRO A 139 5.01 -13.42 -3.93
N LEU A 140 5.76 -12.42 -3.48
CA LEU A 140 5.82 -12.04 -2.07
C LEU A 140 4.46 -11.53 -1.60
N HIS A 141 4.11 -11.85 -0.36
CA HIS A 141 2.85 -11.41 0.23
C HIS A 141 2.76 -9.87 0.29
N GLY A 142 1.66 -9.27 -0.19
CA GLY A 142 1.54 -7.81 -0.26
C GLY A 142 1.72 -7.09 1.09
N ARG A 143 1.25 -7.69 2.20
CA ARG A 143 1.49 -7.12 3.55
C ARG A 143 2.95 -7.27 4.00
N PHE A 144 3.67 -8.26 3.50
CA PHE A 144 5.10 -8.41 3.76
C PHE A 144 5.90 -7.32 3.06
N VAL A 145 5.66 -7.11 1.75
CA VAL A 145 6.31 -6.06 0.98
C VAL A 145 6.05 -4.68 1.61
N ALA A 146 4.80 -4.39 1.98
CA ALA A 146 4.48 -3.13 2.66
C ALA A 146 5.19 -2.98 4.01
N LYS A 147 5.31 -4.07 4.79
CA LYS A 147 6.03 -4.07 6.06
C LYS A 147 7.53 -3.86 5.86
N LEU A 148 8.12 -4.49 4.84
CA LEU A 148 9.53 -4.37 4.51
C LEU A 148 9.88 -2.94 4.08
N LEU A 149 9.06 -2.32 3.23
CA LEU A 149 9.22 -0.93 2.81
C LEU A 149 9.18 0.03 4.00
N ASN A 150 8.27 -0.20 4.95
CA ASN A 150 8.20 0.58 6.18
C ASN A 150 9.45 0.40 7.06
N ASP A 151 9.89 -0.84 7.28
CA ASP A 151 10.95 -1.14 8.25
C ASP A 151 12.34 -0.74 7.74
N LEU A 152 12.58 -0.86 6.44
CA LEU A 152 13.88 -0.57 5.84
C LEU A 152 14.02 0.89 5.39
N PHE A 153 12.94 1.50 4.89
CA PHE A 153 12.98 2.79 4.21
C PHE A 153 12.06 3.84 4.83
N GLY A 154 11.22 3.48 5.80
CA GLY A 154 10.20 4.38 6.36
C GLY A 154 9.04 4.67 5.40
N ILE A 155 8.90 3.90 4.31
CA ILE A 155 7.88 4.12 3.28
C ILE A 155 6.57 3.42 3.67
N GLN A 156 5.51 4.21 3.86
CA GLN A 156 4.19 3.69 4.24
C GLN A 156 3.39 3.26 3.01
N ALA A 157 3.53 1.99 2.63
CA ALA A 157 2.71 1.36 1.58
C ALA A 157 1.46 0.67 2.15
N ARG A 158 0.48 0.39 1.29
CA ARG A 158 -0.73 -0.37 1.64
C ARG A 158 -0.71 -1.78 1.04
N GLY A 159 -0.53 -2.79 1.89
CA GLY A 159 -0.60 -4.19 1.50
C GLY A 159 -1.97 -4.84 1.79
N GLY A 160 -2.46 -5.68 0.88
CA GLY A 160 -3.64 -6.53 1.08
C GLY A 160 -4.72 -6.36 0.00
N CYS A 161 -5.85 -7.04 0.18
CA CYS A 161 -6.99 -6.98 -0.73
C CYS A 161 -7.62 -5.57 -0.76
N ALA A 162 -8.04 -5.12 -1.94
CA ALA A 162 -8.88 -3.92 -2.06
C ALA A 162 -10.33 -4.22 -1.67
N CYS A 163 -11.10 -3.19 -1.27
CA CYS A 163 -12.52 -3.32 -0.91
C CYS A 163 -13.44 -3.78 -2.06
N ALA A 164 -12.87 -4.07 -3.24
CA ALA A 164 -13.53 -4.63 -4.41
C ALA A 164 -12.98 -6.04 -4.68
N ALA A 165 -13.36 -7.01 -3.85
CA ALA A 165 -12.87 -8.39 -3.95
C ALA A 165 -13.07 -9.00 -5.35
N PRO A 166 -14.22 -8.86 -6.04
CA PRO A 166 -14.38 -9.41 -7.40
C PRO A 166 -13.37 -8.87 -8.41
N TYR A 167 -12.95 -7.61 -8.26
CA TYR A 167 -11.91 -7.03 -9.11
C TYR A 167 -10.53 -7.62 -8.78
N GLY A 168 -10.24 -7.86 -7.50
CA GLY A 168 -9.02 -8.56 -7.08
C GLY A 168 -8.93 -9.98 -7.64
N TYR A 169 -10.05 -10.70 -7.72
CA TYR A 169 -10.10 -12.04 -8.32
C TYR A 169 -9.72 -12.01 -9.81
N LYS A 170 -10.23 -11.03 -10.57
CA LYS A 170 -9.85 -10.86 -11.98
C LYS A 170 -8.39 -10.45 -12.16
N LEU A 171 -7.87 -9.59 -11.28
CA LEU A 171 -6.48 -9.13 -11.35
C LEU A 171 -5.45 -10.20 -11.00
N LEU A 172 -5.82 -11.13 -10.13
CA LEU A 172 -4.95 -12.20 -9.64
C LEU A 172 -5.26 -13.56 -10.28
N ASP A 173 -6.12 -13.56 -11.31
CA ASP A 173 -6.56 -14.74 -12.05
C ASP A 173 -7.04 -15.90 -11.17
N LEU A 174 -7.89 -15.57 -10.18
CA LEU A 174 -8.39 -16.55 -9.20
C LEU A 174 -9.63 -17.26 -9.73
N ASN A 175 -9.51 -18.59 -9.86
CA ASN A 175 -10.60 -19.46 -10.28
C ASN A 175 -11.52 -19.89 -9.11
N GLU A 176 -12.64 -20.54 -9.45
CA GLU A 176 -13.65 -21.00 -8.49
C GLU A 176 -13.13 -22.04 -7.48
N PRO A 177 -12.29 -23.03 -7.85
CA PRO A 177 -11.66 -23.93 -6.88
C PRO A 177 -10.82 -23.18 -5.83
N THR A 178 -9.97 -22.26 -6.28
CA THR A 178 -9.12 -21.43 -5.39
C THR A 178 -9.99 -20.55 -4.49
N SER A 179 -11.08 -19.98 -5.02
CA SER A 179 -12.07 -19.23 -4.25
C SER A 179 -12.67 -20.04 -3.10
N SER A 180 -13.07 -21.27 -3.39
CA SER A 180 -13.68 -22.18 -2.41
C SER A 180 -12.68 -22.56 -1.32
N ALA A 181 -11.43 -22.79 -1.69
CA ALA A 181 -10.35 -23.07 -0.74
C ALA A 181 -10.04 -21.84 0.15
N ILE A 182 -9.99 -20.64 -0.42
CA ILE A 182 -9.87 -19.37 0.33
C ILE A 182 -11.02 -19.24 1.33
N ARG A 183 -12.27 -19.46 0.89
CA ARG A 183 -13.45 -19.39 1.74
C ARG A 183 -13.38 -20.37 2.91
N SER A 184 -13.01 -21.62 2.66
CA SER A 184 -12.86 -22.64 3.70
C SER A 184 -11.80 -22.25 4.73
N SER A 185 -10.65 -21.72 4.27
CA SER A 185 -9.58 -21.26 5.14
C SER A 185 -10.00 -20.07 6.02
N ILE A 186 -10.76 -19.12 5.47
CA ILE A 186 -11.35 -18.00 6.23
C ILE A 186 -12.29 -18.53 7.32
N GLN A 187 -13.14 -19.52 7.01
CA GLN A 187 -14.06 -20.12 7.98
C GLN A 187 -13.34 -20.84 9.14
N LYS A 188 -12.13 -21.37 8.88
CA LYS A 188 -11.26 -21.98 9.90
C LYS A 188 -10.49 -20.96 10.76
N GLY A 189 -10.69 -19.66 10.54
CA GLY A 189 -10.01 -18.60 11.30
C GLY A 189 -8.66 -18.17 10.73
N ASN A 190 -8.26 -18.68 9.56
CA ASN A 190 -7.02 -18.34 8.86
C ASN A 190 -7.22 -17.21 7.83
N GLY A 191 -8.17 -16.31 8.12
CA GLY A 191 -8.63 -15.31 7.16
C GLY A 191 -7.60 -14.25 6.76
N GLY A 192 -6.58 -14.05 7.58
CA GLY A 192 -5.47 -13.15 7.26
C GLY A 192 -4.52 -13.70 6.19
N ALA A 193 -4.18 -14.98 6.27
CA ALA A 193 -3.35 -15.65 5.25
C ALA A 193 -4.14 -16.02 3.99
N ALA A 194 -5.43 -16.30 4.11
CA ALA A 194 -6.25 -16.71 2.98
C ALA A 194 -6.60 -15.57 2.01
N ARG A 195 -6.59 -14.31 2.46
CA ARG A 195 -7.03 -13.18 1.65
C ARG A 195 -5.96 -12.78 0.63
N PRO A 196 -6.22 -12.94 -0.67
CA PRO A 196 -5.27 -12.55 -1.70
C PRO A 196 -5.14 -11.03 -1.73
N GLY A 197 -3.98 -10.51 -2.12
CA GLY A 197 -3.73 -9.07 -2.10
C GLY A 197 -2.40 -8.68 -2.70
N TRP A 198 -2.21 -7.37 -2.85
CA TRP A 198 -1.04 -6.77 -3.48
C TRP A 198 -0.57 -5.55 -2.70
N THR A 199 0.55 -4.98 -3.11
CA THR A 199 1.10 -3.76 -2.51
C THR A 199 0.70 -2.55 -3.33
N ARG A 200 0.43 -1.43 -2.65
CA ARG A 200 0.10 -0.16 -3.26
C ARG A 200 0.94 0.97 -2.69
N VAL A 201 1.46 1.80 -3.59
CA VAL A 201 2.09 3.09 -3.26
C VAL A 201 1.38 4.21 -4.00
N SER A 202 1.44 5.42 -3.46
CA SER A 202 0.85 6.62 -4.04
C SER A 202 1.88 7.73 -4.10
N PHE A 203 1.93 8.44 -5.22
CA PHE A 203 2.79 9.60 -5.41
C PHE A 203 1.93 10.87 -5.38
N PRO A 204 1.81 11.53 -4.22
CA PRO A 204 1.06 12.78 -4.14
C PRO A 204 1.78 13.88 -4.93
N TYR A 205 1.01 14.82 -5.49
CA TYR A 205 1.56 15.90 -6.33
C TYR A 205 2.57 16.80 -5.62
N TYR A 206 2.51 16.90 -4.29
CA TYR A 206 3.39 17.76 -3.48
C TYR A 206 4.68 17.05 -3.03
N MET A 207 4.86 15.78 -3.40
CA MET A 207 6.10 15.04 -3.15
C MET A 207 7.25 15.66 -3.95
N SER A 208 8.45 15.68 -3.38
CA SER A 208 9.67 16.10 -4.08
C SER A 208 10.14 15.06 -5.12
N ASN A 209 10.99 15.45 -6.06
CA ASN A 209 11.53 14.49 -7.03
C ASN A 209 12.48 13.49 -6.35
N GLU A 210 13.17 13.94 -5.31
CA GLU A 210 14.14 13.18 -4.54
C GLU A 210 13.44 12.07 -3.74
N GLU A 211 12.31 12.37 -3.10
CA GLU A 211 11.45 11.37 -2.45
C GLU A 211 10.88 10.38 -3.45
N PHE A 212 10.47 10.86 -4.63
CA PHE A 212 9.93 10.00 -5.68
C PHE A 212 10.95 8.97 -6.15
N GLU A 213 12.18 9.42 -6.48
CA GLU A 213 13.27 8.53 -6.91
C GLU A 213 13.68 7.56 -5.80
N PHE A 214 13.79 8.04 -4.56
CA PHE A 214 14.07 7.17 -3.41
C PHE A 214 13.03 6.05 -3.25
N ILE A 215 11.74 6.35 -3.46
CA ILE A 215 10.69 5.33 -3.43
C ILE A 215 10.88 4.32 -4.57
N LEU A 216 11.19 4.76 -5.80
CA LEU A 216 11.45 3.84 -6.92
C LEU A 216 12.64 2.92 -6.62
N GLU A 217 13.75 3.47 -6.13
CA GLU A 217 14.93 2.67 -5.75
C GLU A 217 14.60 1.66 -4.63
N ALA A 218 13.79 2.05 -3.64
CA ALA A 218 13.33 1.16 -2.59
C ALA A 218 12.43 0.02 -3.12
N LEU A 219 11.59 0.31 -4.13
CA LEU A 219 10.77 -0.70 -4.81
C LEU A 219 11.64 -1.68 -5.60
N GLU A 220 12.62 -1.19 -6.35
CA GLU A 220 13.57 -2.01 -7.10
C GLU A 220 14.44 -2.88 -6.19
N PHE A 221 14.92 -2.33 -5.08
CA PHE A 221 15.60 -3.07 -4.03
C PHE A 221 14.71 -4.19 -3.49
N THR A 222 13.46 -3.88 -3.16
CA THR A 222 12.51 -4.85 -2.63
C THR A 222 12.19 -5.95 -3.64
N ALA A 223 12.11 -5.61 -4.92
CA ALA A 223 11.92 -6.57 -6.00
C ALA A 223 13.13 -7.50 -6.19
N THR A 224 14.33 -7.01 -5.95
CA THR A 224 15.58 -7.76 -6.14
C THR A 224 15.96 -8.60 -4.92
N TYR A 225 15.78 -8.06 -3.72
CA TYR A 225 16.32 -8.62 -2.48
C TYR A 225 15.25 -8.97 -1.45
N GLY A 226 13.99 -8.55 -1.63
CA GLY A 226 12.96 -8.64 -0.61
C GLY A 226 12.70 -10.06 -0.10
N HIS A 227 12.84 -11.07 -0.96
CA HIS A 227 12.69 -12.48 -0.56
C HIS A 227 13.73 -12.93 0.47
N ARG A 228 14.94 -12.34 0.46
CA ARG A 228 16.01 -12.69 1.40
C ARG A 228 15.66 -12.33 2.85
N PHE A 229 14.72 -11.42 3.04
CA PHE A 229 14.26 -10.98 4.36
C PHE A 229 13.19 -11.91 4.95
N LEU A 230 12.57 -12.81 4.19
CA LEU A 230 11.55 -13.74 4.71
C LEU A 230 11.97 -14.50 5.99
N PRO A 231 13.22 -15.02 6.12
CA PRO A 231 13.65 -15.77 7.30
C PRO A 231 13.70 -14.94 8.59
N ILE A 232 13.87 -13.62 8.51
CA ILE A 232 13.99 -12.75 9.69
C ILE A 232 12.64 -12.20 10.17
N TYR A 233 11.55 -12.48 9.45
CA TYR A 233 10.20 -12.13 9.85
C TYR A 233 9.40 -13.35 10.34
N ASN A 234 8.41 -13.09 11.17
CA ASN A 234 7.35 -14.02 11.56
C ASN A 234 6.07 -13.68 10.80
N PHE A 235 5.35 -14.71 10.39
CA PHE A 235 4.04 -14.59 9.75
C PHE A 235 2.95 -15.15 10.66
N ASN A 236 1.92 -14.35 10.93
CA ASN A 236 0.74 -14.79 11.67
C ASN A 236 -0.35 -15.24 10.69
N TRP A 237 -0.62 -16.54 10.63
CA TRP A 237 -1.58 -17.14 9.71
C TRP A 237 -3.03 -16.68 9.92
N LYS A 238 -3.41 -16.36 11.17
CA LYS A 238 -4.76 -15.89 11.51
C LYS A 238 -4.99 -14.46 11.03
N THR A 239 -4.03 -13.57 11.27
CA THR A 239 -4.16 -12.12 11.01
C THR A 239 -3.53 -11.65 9.69
N GLY A 240 -2.66 -12.45 9.09
CA GLY A 240 -1.88 -12.07 7.90
C GLY A 240 -0.80 -11.03 8.20
N ALA A 241 -0.50 -10.80 9.49
CA ALA A 241 0.49 -9.82 9.92
C ALA A 241 1.92 -10.38 9.81
N TRP A 242 2.85 -9.51 9.42
CA TRP A 242 4.28 -9.78 9.39
C TRP A 242 4.97 -8.96 10.48
N THR A 243 5.79 -9.61 11.31
CA THR A 243 6.53 -8.97 12.40
C THR A 243 7.98 -9.38 12.39
N LEU A 244 8.90 -8.46 12.67
CA LEU A 244 10.32 -8.79 12.76
C LEU A 244 10.55 -9.73 13.95
N LYS A 245 11.39 -10.76 13.78
CA LYS A 245 11.79 -11.64 14.88
C LYS A 245 12.55 -10.82 15.93
N LYS A 246 12.23 -11.01 17.22
CA LYS A 246 12.90 -10.29 18.32
C LYS A 246 14.42 -10.48 18.31
N GLU A 247 14.88 -11.66 17.91
CA GLU A 247 16.31 -12.00 17.78
C GLU A 247 17.00 -11.29 16.62
N ALA A 248 16.24 -10.90 15.60
CA ALA A 248 16.71 -10.16 14.43
C ALA A 248 16.56 -8.64 14.59
N SER A 249 16.23 -8.15 15.80
CA SER A 249 16.12 -6.72 16.07
C SER A 249 17.43 -6.01 15.66
N MET A 250 17.30 -4.98 14.83
CA MET A 250 18.40 -4.37 14.06
C MET A 250 19.53 -3.80 14.93
N HIS A 251 19.33 -3.64 16.23
CA HIS A 251 20.36 -3.24 17.20
C HIS A 251 21.48 -4.27 17.42
N LYS A 252 21.39 -5.48 16.85
CA LYS A 252 22.44 -6.52 16.94
C LYS A 252 23.23 -6.74 15.65
N LEU A 253 22.88 -6.06 14.56
CA LEU A 253 23.68 -6.07 13.33
C LEU A 253 24.74 -4.95 13.45
N PRO A 254 26.04 -5.23 13.27
CA PRO A 254 27.09 -4.27 13.54
C PRO A 254 27.09 -3.18 12.46
N ILE A 255 26.44 -2.05 12.72
CA ILE A 255 26.57 -0.85 11.89
C ILE A 255 27.63 0.02 12.55
N LYS A 256 28.88 -0.05 12.06
CA LYS A 256 29.94 0.90 12.38
C LYS A 256 30.04 1.92 11.26
N GLY A 257 29.88 3.21 11.59
CA GLY A 257 30.09 4.30 10.66
C GLY A 257 29.81 5.66 11.31
N GLU A 258 30.73 6.12 12.15
CA GLU A 258 30.81 7.53 12.54
C GLU A 258 31.70 8.26 11.51
N CYS A 259 31.25 9.39 10.99
CA CYS A 259 32.10 10.37 10.32
C CYS A 259 31.66 11.77 10.78
N GLU A 260 32.57 12.50 11.43
CA GLU A 260 32.35 13.87 11.87
C GLU A 260 32.38 14.85 10.69
N PRO A 261 31.56 15.93 10.71
CA PRO A 261 31.52 16.89 9.62
C PRO A 261 32.61 17.95 9.75
N VAL A 262 33.47 18.01 8.74
CA VAL A 262 34.35 19.12 8.43
C VAL A 262 33.55 20.11 7.58
N LEU A 263 33.01 21.20 8.15
CA LEU A 263 32.73 22.52 7.52
C LEU A 263 31.84 23.43 8.40
N THR A 264 32.05 24.75 8.33
CA THR A 264 31.49 25.78 9.23
C THR A 264 30.04 26.22 8.92
N LYS A 265 29.33 26.61 9.98
CA LYS A 265 27.86 26.71 10.10
C LYS A 265 27.13 27.66 9.13
N GLU A 266 27.76 28.70 8.59
CA GLU A 266 27.04 29.69 7.78
C GLU A 266 26.83 29.30 6.30
N GLN A 267 27.61 28.37 5.73
CA GLN A 267 27.45 27.93 4.33
C GLN A 267 26.44 26.79 4.14
N ILE A 268 25.98 26.21 5.25
CA ILE A 268 25.15 25.00 5.30
C ILE A 268 23.67 25.33 4.97
N ILE A 269 23.13 26.42 5.50
CA ILE A 269 21.70 26.55 5.81
C ILE A 269 20.73 26.61 4.60
N ALA A 270 21.19 26.92 3.37
CA ALA A 270 20.32 26.99 2.18
C ALA A 270 20.48 25.82 1.20
N MET A 271 21.60 25.10 1.23
CA MET A 271 21.87 23.91 0.39
C MET A 271 21.74 22.60 1.18
N THR A 272 21.67 22.63 2.52
CA THR A 272 21.76 21.40 3.31
C THR A 272 20.49 20.63 3.48
N LYS A 273 19.28 21.18 3.35
CA LYS A 273 18.09 20.32 3.48
C LYS A 273 18.06 19.24 2.40
N ASP A 274 18.25 19.63 1.14
CA ASP A 274 18.21 18.68 0.04
C ASP A 274 19.44 17.76 0.07
N VAL A 275 20.65 18.29 0.33
CA VAL A 275 21.87 17.47 0.45
C VAL A 275 21.81 16.51 1.63
N GLU A 276 21.26 16.92 2.78
CA GLU A 276 21.10 16.08 3.98
C GLU A 276 20.02 15.01 3.77
N ILE A 277 18.92 15.34 3.09
CA ILE A 277 17.86 14.38 2.71
C ILE A 277 18.40 13.35 1.71
N THR A 278 19.08 13.79 0.64
CA THR A 278 19.71 12.89 -0.35
C THR A 278 20.78 12.01 0.30
N SER A 279 21.61 12.58 1.18
CA SER A 279 22.60 11.82 1.96
C SER A 279 21.94 10.77 2.86
N LYS A 280 20.77 11.08 3.43
CA LYS A 280 20.01 10.14 4.27
C LYS A 280 19.40 9.01 3.44
N TYR A 281 18.83 9.30 2.27
CA TYR A 281 18.29 8.27 1.37
C TYR A 281 19.38 7.31 0.88
N ALA A 282 20.53 7.84 0.46
CA ALA A 282 21.68 7.03 0.09
C ALA A 282 22.12 6.12 1.24
N SER A 283 22.22 6.66 2.47
CA SER A 283 22.56 5.87 3.66
C SER A 283 21.59 4.71 3.92
N TYR A 284 20.27 4.91 3.74
CA TYR A 284 19.30 3.82 3.89
C TYR A 284 19.50 2.74 2.82
N LEU A 285 19.70 3.13 1.56
CA LEU A 285 19.91 2.20 0.45
C LEU A 285 21.20 1.39 0.63
N ASP A 286 22.28 2.02 1.08
CA ASP A 286 23.55 1.32 1.29
C ASP A 286 23.48 0.35 2.47
N THR A 287 22.91 0.79 3.60
CA THR A 287 22.72 -0.06 4.79
C THR A 287 21.86 -1.28 4.46
N THR A 288 20.78 -1.09 3.71
CA THR A 288 19.86 -2.17 3.35
C THR A 288 20.49 -3.15 2.36
N LYS A 289 21.31 -2.66 1.40
CA LYS A 289 22.13 -3.51 0.52
C LYS A 289 23.12 -4.36 1.31
N GLN A 290 23.80 -3.79 2.31
CA GLN A 290 24.72 -4.54 3.16
C GLN A 290 23.99 -5.66 3.92
N ILE A 291 22.84 -5.35 4.54
CA ILE A 291 22.01 -6.36 5.23
C ILE A 291 21.57 -7.46 4.26
N ALA A 292 21.11 -7.11 3.05
CA ALA A 292 20.68 -8.08 2.04
C ALA A 292 21.82 -9.00 1.57
N CYS A 293 23.07 -8.54 1.63
CA CYS A 293 24.25 -9.35 1.31
C CYS A 293 24.58 -10.37 2.40
N LEU A 294 24.28 -10.07 3.66
CA LEU A 294 24.46 -10.98 4.80
C LEU A 294 23.38 -12.07 4.86
N LEU A 295 22.23 -11.84 4.23
CA LEU A 295 21.11 -12.78 4.22
C LEU A 295 21.24 -13.87 3.13
N PRO A 296 20.66 -15.06 3.35
CA PRO A 296 20.69 -16.14 2.36
C PRO A 296 20.11 -15.71 1.01
N LYS A 297 20.82 -15.99 -0.10
CA LYS A 297 20.39 -15.64 -1.46
C LYS A 297 19.08 -16.32 -1.86
N SER A 298 18.89 -17.55 -1.41
CA SER A 298 17.72 -18.39 -1.71
C SER A 298 17.21 -19.06 -0.42
N PRO A 299 16.41 -18.35 0.39
CA PRO A 299 15.86 -18.93 1.61
C PRO A 299 14.82 -20.02 1.27
N SER A 300 14.82 -21.08 2.07
CA SER A 300 13.81 -22.13 2.02
C SER A 300 12.42 -21.56 2.28
N GLN A 301 11.41 -22.14 1.66
CA GLN A 301 10.02 -21.80 1.97
C GLN A 301 9.70 -22.16 3.41
N ARG A 302 8.90 -21.31 4.07
CA ARG A 302 8.39 -21.60 5.41
C ARG A 302 7.44 -22.80 5.35
N PRO A 303 7.50 -23.72 6.33
CA PRO A 303 6.50 -24.78 6.43
C PRO A 303 5.11 -24.15 6.63
N VAL A 304 4.17 -24.62 5.83
CA VAL A 304 2.75 -24.28 5.97
C VAL A 304 2.19 -25.21 7.05
N PRO A 305 1.49 -24.68 8.07
CA PRO A 305 0.81 -25.50 9.08
C PRO A 305 -0.14 -26.53 8.44
N ASP A 306 -0.23 -27.73 9.02
CA ASP A 306 -1.01 -28.85 8.47
C ASP A 306 -2.51 -28.56 8.35
N ASP A 307 -3.03 -27.61 9.14
CA ASP A 307 -4.43 -27.15 9.09
C ASP A 307 -4.73 -26.24 7.87
N ILE A 308 -3.69 -25.85 7.13
CA ILE A 308 -3.75 -24.90 6.02
C ILE A 308 -3.44 -25.63 4.70
N ALA A 309 -4.47 -25.78 3.86
CA ALA A 309 -4.30 -26.35 2.52
C ALA A 309 -3.33 -25.49 1.68
N ALA A 310 -2.23 -26.08 1.22
CA ALA A 310 -1.21 -25.37 0.45
C ALA A 310 -1.71 -24.83 -0.91
N ASP A 311 -2.80 -25.41 -1.42
CA ASP A 311 -3.33 -25.20 -2.77
C ASP A 311 -3.92 -23.80 -2.97
N PHE A 312 -4.37 -23.11 -1.92
CA PHE A 312 -4.91 -21.75 -2.05
C PHE A 312 -3.84 -20.65 -1.89
N LEU A 313 -2.61 -21.00 -1.49
CA LEU A 313 -1.59 -19.99 -1.21
C LEU A 313 -1.12 -19.33 -2.51
N THR A 314 -1.54 -18.08 -2.69
CA THR A 314 -1.20 -17.21 -3.83
C THR A 314 0.14 -16.48 -3.66
N PHE A 315 0.89 -16.77 -2.59
CA PHE A 315 2.13 -16.07 -2.26
C PHE A 315 3.18 -17.02 -1.65
N ARG A 316 4.43 -16.57 -1.67
CA ARG A 316 5.59 -17.22 -1.05
C ARG A 316 5.62 -16.92 0.45
N VAL A 317 5.83 -17.97 1.26
CA VAL A 317 5.88 -17.91 2.73
C VAL A 317 7.27 -18.28 3.26
#